data_AF-A0A540NS95-F1
#
_entry.id   AF-A0A540NS95-F1
#
_cell.length_a   1.000
_cell.length_b   1.000
_cell.length_c   1.000
_cell.angle_alpha   90.00
_cell.angle_beta   90.00
_cell.angle_gamma   90.00
#
_symmetry.space_group_name_H-M   'P 1'
#
loop_
_entity.id
_entity.type
_entity.pdbx_description
1 polymer ?
#
loop_
_entity_poly.entity_id
_entity_poly.type
_entity_poly.pdbx_seq_one_letter_code
_entity_poly.pdbx_strand_id
1 'polypeptide(L)' 'MTGARQGGVSGTVKQIITEEGWVGFTRGVGPRVLHSACFSALGYFAFETARLAILNQYIRRKELTQQMQESGVDVGVAST' A
#
# COMPACT_ATOMS: atom_id res chain seq x y z
N MET A 1 -13.13 -12.21 -43.98
CA MET A 1 -13.66 -13.53 -43.57
C MET A 1 -14.09 -13.39 -42.12
N THR A 2 -15.39 -13.46 -41.88
CA THR A 2 -16.08 -12.94 -40.70
C THR A 2 -16.35 -14.08 -39.74
N GLY A 3 -15.65 -14.12 -38.59
CA GLY A 3 -15.73 -15.21 -37.62
C GLY A 3 -16.56 -14.86 -36.39
N ALA A 4 -17.81 -15.33 -36.39
CA ALA A 4 -18.62 -15.72 -35.22
C ALA A 4 -18.49 -14.93 -33.90
N ARG A 5 -19.37 -13.94 -33.72
CA ARG A 5 -19.82 -13.50 -32.38
C ARG A 5 -20.83 -14.52 -31.86
N GLN A 6 -20.38 -15.62 -31.26
CA GLN A 6 -21.26 -16.58 -30.62
C GLN A 6 -20.74 -16.92 -29.22
N GLY A 7 -21.47 -16.48 -28.17
CA GLY A 7 -21.35 -17.05 -26.82
C GLY A 7 -20.81 -16.16 -25.70
N GLY A 8 -21.10 -14.86 -25.65
CA GLY A 8 -20.84 -14.03 -24.45
C GLY A 8 -19.37 -13.99 -23.97
N VAL A 9 -19.14 -13.41 -22.78
CA VAL A 9 -17.80 -13.31 -22.17
C VAL A 9 -17.17 -14.69 -21.96
N SER A 10 -17.97 -15.70 -21.62
CA SER A 10 -17.51 -17.06 -21.32
C SER A 10 -16.98 -17.79 -22.56
N GLY A 11 -17.62 -17.62 -23.73
CA GLY A 11 -17.16 -18.23 -24.99
C GLY A 11 -15.82 -17.68 -25.44
N THR A 12 -15.64 -16.36 -25.34
CA THR A 12 -14.37 -15.70 -25.67
C THR A 12 -13.25 -16.11 -24.72
N VAL A 13 -13.50 -16.17 -23.41
CA VAL A 13 -12.51 -16.63 -22.42
C VAL A 13 -12.07 -18.07 -22.71
N LYS A 14 -13.01 -18.96 -23.05
CA LYS A 14 -12.72 -20.37 -23.36
C LYS A 14 -11.89 -20.52 -24.64
N GLN A 15 -12.16 -19.71 -25.66
CA GLN A 15 -11.37 -19.68 -26.88
C GLN A 15 -9.93 -19.20 -26.63
N ILE A 16 -9.75 -18.12 -25.89
CA ILE A 16 -8.42 -17.57 -25.55
C ILE A 16 -7.58 -18.60 -24.76
N ILE A 17 -8.18 -19.28 -23.79
CA ILE A 17 -7.48 -20.30 -22.99
C ILE A 17 -7.07 -21.51 -23.85
N THR A 18 -7.90 -21.90 -24.83
CA THR A 18 -7.65 -23.09 -25.66
C THR A 18 -6.63 -22.81 -26.77
N GLU A 19 -6.63 -21.61 -27.34
CA GLU A 19 -5.71 -21.24 -28.43
C GLU A 19 -4.34 -20.71 -27.95
N GLU A 20 -4.29 -19.90 -26.87
CA GLU A 20 -3.04 -19.30 -26.38
C GLU A 20 -2.55 -19.85 -25.02
N GLY A 21 -3.35 -20.70 -24.39
CA GLY A 21 -3.05 -21.22 -23.05
C GLY A 21 -3.17 -20.17 -21.93
N TRP A 22 -2.81 -20.56 -20.72
CA TRP A 22 -2.78 -19.66 -19.55
C TRP A 22 -1.81 -18.48 -19.72
N VAL A 23 -0.75 -18.65 -20.52
CA VAL A 23 0.26 -17.62 -20.74
C VAL A 23 -0.28 -16.47 -21.62
N GLY A 24 -1.10 -16.76 -22.64
CA GLY A 24 -1.74 -15.74 -23.48
C GLY A 24 -2.60 -14.76 -22.70
N PHE A 25 -3.38 -15.27 -21.74
CA PHE A 25 -4.19 -14.44 -20.84
C PHE A 25 -3.33 -13.48 -19.99
N THR A 26 -2.17 -13.95 -19.52
CA THR A 26 -1.25 -13.15 -18.69
C THR A 26 -0.42 -12.14 -19.49
N ARG A 27 -0.19 -12.33 -20.80
CA ARG A 27 0.53 -11.33 -21.62
C ARG A 27 -0.27 -10.03 -21.81
N GLY A 28 -1.60 -10.11 -21.83
CA GLY A 28 -2.49 -8.94 -21.94
C GLY A 28 -2.86 -8.29 -20.60
N VAL A 29 -3.06 -9.09 -19.55
CA VAL A 29 -3.46 -8.62 -18.21
C VAL A 29 -2.27 -8.27 -17.32
N GLY A 30 -1.14 -8.97 -17.50
CA GLY A 30 0.06 -8.84 -16.67
C GLY A 30 0.60 -7.42 -16.56
N PRO A 31 0.87 -6.71 -17.68
CA PRO A 31 1.36 -5.33 -17.62
C PRO A 31 0.40 -4.37 -16.90
N ARG A 32 -0.92 -4.56 -17.06
CA ARG A 32 -1.94 -3.73 -16.40
C ARG A 32 -1.99 -3.98 -14.89
N VAL A 33 -1.94 -5.24 -14.47
CA VAL A 33 -1.89 -5.62 -13.05
C VAL A 33 -0.58 -5.15 -12.42
N LEU A 34 0.54 -5.34 -13.10
CA LEU A 34 1.86 -4.87 -12.64
C LEU A 34 1.87 -3.35 -12.46
N HIS A 35 1.35 -2.60 -13.43
CA HIS A 35 1.24 -1.15 -13.30
C HIS A 35 0.39 -0.74 -12.09
N SER A 36 -0.77 -1.39 -11.90
CA SER A 36 -1.63 -1.12 -10.74
C SER A 36 -0.93 -1.46 -9.42
N ALA A 37 -0.25 -2.60 -9.36
CA ALA A 37 0.48 -3.02 -8.16
C ALA A 37 1.63 -2.05 -7.82
N CYS A 38 2.42 -1.64 -8.82
CA CYS A 38 3.46 -0.64 -8.65
C CYS A 38 2.90 0.70 -8.15
N PHE A 39 1.80 1.17 -8.74
CA PHE A 39 1.17 2.41 -8.32
C PHE A 39 0.68 2.34 -6.86
N SER A 40 0.03 1.23 -6.47
CA SER A 40 -0.38 1.00 -5.09
C SER A 40 0.80 0.89 -4.12
N ALA A 41 1.90 0.24 -4.52
CA ALA A 41 3.10 0.11 -3.71
C ALA A 41 3.75 1.47 -3.43
N LEU A 42 3.83 2.34 -4.44
CA LEU A 42 4.34 3.70 -4.29
C LEU A 42 3.46 4.54 -3.36
N GLY A 43 2.13 4.46 -3.53
CA GLY A 43 1.18 5.13 -2.65
C GLY A 43 1.30 4.68 -1.20
N TYR A 44 1.43 3.37 -0.97
CA TYR A 44 1.61 2.80 0.36
C TYR A 44 2.95 3.21 0.99
N PHE A 45 4.03 3.22 0.21
CA PHE A 45 5.34 3.67 0.67
C PHE A 45 5.33 5.14 1.12
N ALA A 46 4.69 6.02 0.34
CA ALA A 46 4.53 7.42 0.71
C ALA A 46 3.70 7.57 1.99
N PHE A 47 2.61 6.80 2.12
CA PHE A 47 1.79 6.79 3.33
C PHE A 47 2.58 6.33 4.56
N GLU A 48 3.32 5.23 4.48
CA GLU A 48 4.17 4.75 5.58
C GLU A 48 5.21 5.80 5.98
N THR A 49 5.83 6.46 5.00
CA THR A 49 6.81 7.54 5.26
C THR A 49 6.18 8.68 6.05
N ALA A 50 5.01 9.16 5.63
CA ALA A 50 4.28 10.20 6.33
C ALA A 50 3.86 9.75 7.74
N ARG A 51 3.36 8.51 7.87
CA ARG A 51 2.96 7.94 9.16
C ARG A 51 4.13 7.86 10.13
N LEU A 52 5.29 7.37 9.68
CA LEU A 52 6.52 7.31 10.48
C LEU A 52 6.95 8.71 10.93
N ALA A 53 6.92 9.70 10.03
CA ALA A 53 7.28 11.07 10.37
C ALA A 53 6.37 11.64 11.47
N ILE A 54 5.05 11.48 11.33
CA ILE A 54 4.07 11.96 12.32
C ILE A 54 4.25 11.24 13.66
N LEU A 55 4.42 9.92 13.64
CA LEU A 55 4.59 9.12 14.84
C LEU A 55 5.86 9.50 15.60
N ASN A 56 6.97 9.71 14.88
CA ASN A 56 8.22 10.12 15.48
C ASN A 56 8.10 11.51 16.16
N GLN A 57 7.41 12.45 15.52
CA GLN A 57 7.11 13.77 16.12
C GLN A 57 6.22 13.64 17.35
N TYR A 58 5.28 12.70 17.36
CA TYR A 58 4.41 12.45 18.51
C TYR A 58 5.19 11.86 19.71
N ILE A 59 6.04 10.86 19.47
CA ILE A 59 6.86 10.24 20.52
C ILE A 59 7.80 11.28 21.14
N ARG A 60 8.51 12.04 20.32
CA ARG A 60 9.42 13.10 20.79
C ARG A 60 8.72 14.13 21.67
N ARG A 61 7.50 14.53 21.31
CA ARG A 61 6.71 15.45 22.16
C ARG A 61 6.35 14.82 23.50
N LYS A 62 5.96 13.54 23.52
CA LYS A 62 5.67 12.83 24.78
C LYS A 62 6.90 12.72 25.68
N GLU A 63 8.06 12.38 25.12
CA GLU A 63 9.32 12.31 25.87
C GLU A 63 9.67 13.67 26.49
N LEU A 64 9.56 14.76 25.71
CA LEU A 64 9.80 16.11 26.22
C LEU A 64 8.83 16.49 27.35
N THR A 65 7.53 16.21 27.19
CA THR A 65 6.54 16.48 28.25
C THR A 65 6.83 15.65 29.50
N GLN A 66 7.25 14.40 29.36
CA GLN A 66 7.59 13.53 30.50
C GLN A 66 8.84 14.04 31.23
N GLN A 67 9.88 14.46 30.50
CA GLN A 67 11.09 15.03 31.12
C GLN A 67 10.84 16.37 31.81
N MET A 68 9.96 17.21 31.27
CA MET A 68 9.54 18.45 31.93
C MET A 68 8.76 18.16 33.22
N GLN A 69 7.96 17.10 33.24
CA GLN A 69 7.23 16.67 34.43
C GLN A 69 8.19 16.11 35.50
N GLU A 70 9.13 15.24 35.13
CA GLU A 70 10.15 14.70 36.05
C GLU A 70 11.03 15.83 36.63
N SER A 71 11.54 16.72 35.77
CA SER A 71 12.36 17.86 36.23
C SER A 71 11.58 18.84 37.12
N GLY A 72 10.29 19.05 36.85
CA GLY A 72 9.42 19.89 37.67
C GLY A 72 9.06 19.26 39.02
N VAL A 73 8.98 17.92 39.08
CA VAL A 73 8.82 17.16 40.33
C VAL A 73 10.12 17.19 41.15
N ASP A 74 11.29 17.10 40.51
CA ASP A 74 12.59 17.14 41.19
C ASP A 74 12.87 18.49 41.87
N VAL A 75 12.45 19.62 41.29
CA VAL A 75 12.55 20.94 41.96
C VAL A 75 11.61 21.04 43.17
N GLY A 76 10.44 20.40 43.11
CA GLY A 76 9.47 20.36 44.21
C GLY A 76 9.92 19.50 45.40
N VAL A 77 10.63 18.39 45.13
CA VAL A 77 11.10 17.45 46.16
C VAL A 77 12.41 17.90 46.82
N ALA A 78 13.32 18.57 46.10
CA ALA A 78 14.57 19.07 46.67
C ALA A 78 14.41 20.30 47.60
N SER A 79 13.19 20.82 47.72
CA SER A 79 12.86 22.02 48.51
C SER A 79 12.25 21.74 49.89
N THR A 80 12.07 20.46 50.27
CA THR A 80 11.50 20.03 51.57
C THR A 80 12.52 19.21 52.35
#